data_AF-A0A125BEN0-F1
#
_entry.id   AF-A0A125BEN0-F1
#
_cell.length_a   1.000
_cell.length_b   1.000
_cell.length_c   1.000
_cell.angle_alpha   90.00
_cell.angle_beta   90.00
_cell.angle_gamma   90.00
#
_symmetry.space_group_name_H-M   'P 1'
#
loop_
_entity.id
_entity.type
_entity.pdbx_description
1 polymer ?
#
loop_
_entity_poly.entity_id
_entity_poly.type
_entity_poly.pdbx_seq_one_letter_code
_entity_poly.pdbx_strand_id
1 'polypeptide(L)'
;MSQQSFINAKQGIDANTNGHSNSFQSTKRFYDDVNFPKGFKRCGDFTNKEAELLEQHGQAMKNLANGSQLPCNVDEDQFVNVLQGKKPASTPMELLWSKYCRLAKGKPFYAVVGTIHAPASSKVEIEFDDVEEDASDTDESE
;
A
#
# COMPACT_ATOMS: atom_id res chain seq x y z
N MET A 1 6.80 -7.61 51.99
CA MET A 1 6.12 -7.00 50.83
C MET A 1 7.18 -6.44 49.88
N SER A 2 7.45 -7.17 48.78
CA SER A 2 8.22 -6.65 47.66
C SER A 2 7.50 -5.47 47.02
N GLN A 3 8.23 -4.40 46.74
CA GLN A 3 7.89 -3.53 45.61
C GLN A 3 9.12 -3.52 44.71
N GLN A 4 8.90 -4.15 43.56
CA GLN A 4 9.84 -4.47 42.52
C GLN A 4 10.20 -3.20 41.74
N SER A 5 11.50 -2.97 41.58
CA SER A 5 12.08 -1.97 40.68
C SER A 5 11.87 -2.39 39.22
N PHE A 6 11.21 -1.56 38.41
CA PHE A 6 11.37 -1.48 36.95
C PHE A 6 10.83 -0.15 36.42
N ILE A 7 11.68 0.75 35.91
CA ILE A 7 11.39 1.45 34.65
C ILE A 7 12.69 1.67 33.87
N ASN A 8 12.54 1.36 32.59
CA ASN A 8 13.54 1.08 31.58
C ASN A 8 14.20 2.35 31.01
N ALA A 9 15.47 2.15 30.67
CA ALA A 9 16.11 2.50 29.41
C ALA A 9 15.99 3.95 28.89
N LYS A 10 16.99 4.78 29.24
CA LYS A 10 17.86 5.53 28.30
C LYS A 10 17.41 5.44 26.83
N GLN A 11 16.64 6.44 26.38
CA GLN A 11 16.52 6.76 24.96
C GLN A 11 17.88 7.27 24.48
N GLY A 12 18.60 6.41 23.77
CA GLY A 12 19.70 6.83 22.91
C GLY A 12 19.13 7.78 21.86
N ILE A 13 19.69 8.97 21.83
CA ILE A 13 19.42 9.99 20.82
C ILE A 13 20.42 9.71 19.70
N ASP A 14 20.18 8.70 18.87
CA ASP A 14 20.87 8.54 17.59
C ASP A 14 20.11 9.33 16.51
N ALA A 15 20.12 10.65 16.67
CA ALA A 15 19.82 11.58 15.60
C ALA A 15 20.99 11.61 14.62
N ASN A 16 21.09 10.60 13.75
CA ASN A 16 21.92 10.65 12.56
C ASN A 16 21.04 10.44 11.32
N THR A 17 20.17 11.41 11.03
CA THR A 17 19.43 11.47 9.78
C THR A 17 20.26 12.22 8.76
N ASN A 18 21.00 11.46 7.95
CA ASN A 18 21.61 11.95 6.71
C ASN A 18 20.53 12.63 5.84
N GLY A 19 20.67 13.93 5.62
CA GLY A 19 20.34 14.64 4.38
C GLY A 19 18.97 14.43 3.73
N HIS A 20 17.88 14.33 4.49
CA HIS A 20 16.52 14.40 3.93
C HIS A 20 15.78 15.59 4.55
N SER A 21 15.12 16.37 3.70
CA SER A 21 14.34 17.56 4.01
C SER A 21 13.56 17.40 5.32
N ASN A 22 13.50 18.44 6.17
CA ASN A 22 12.83 18.47 7.48
C ASN A 22 11.32 18.10 7.49
N SER A 23 10.76 17.61 6.39
CA SER A 23 9.37 17.17 6.22
C SER A 23 9.20 15.72 6.75
N PHE A 24 8.08 15.41 7.42
CA PHE A 24 7.75 14.06 7.94
C PHE A 24 8.63 13.52 9.08
N GLN A 25 9.11 14.38 9.98
CA GLN A 25 9.92 13.94 11.12
C GLN A 25 9.09 13.17 12.16
N SER A 26 9.61 12.04 12.63
CA SER A 26 9.03 11.26 13.71
C SER A 26 10.09 10.88 14.74
N THR A 27 9.73 10.94 16.02
CA THR A 27 10.57 10.47 17.13
C THR A 27 10.62 8.95 17.23
N LYS A 28 9.60 8.27 16.68
CA LYS A 28 9.45 6.82 16.75
C LYS A 28 9.56 6.21 15.36
N ARG A 29 10.32 5.10 15.28
CA ARG A 29 10.38 4.27 14.08
C ARG A 29 9.08 3.51 13.87
N PHE A 30 8.63 3.45 12.63
CA PHE A 30 7.40 2.80 12.24
C PHE A 30 7.62 1.31 11.98
N TYR A 31 6.78 0.49 12.60
CA TYR A 31 6.73 -0.96 12.41
C TYR A 31 5.27 -1.37 12.22
N ASP A 32 5.04 -2.24 11.24
CA ASP A 32 3.72 -2.81 10.96
C ASP A 32 3.83 -4.34 10.97
N ASP A 33 3.95 -4.89 12.17
CA ASP A 33 4.10 -6.33 12.38
C ASP A 33 2.84 -7.12 12.01
N VAL A 34 1.70 -6.44 11.81
CA VAL A 34 0.42 -7.05 11.39
C VAL A 34 0.49 -7.43 9.92
N ASN A 35 0.86 -6.50 9.05
CA ASN A 35 0.95 -6.75 7.61
C ASN A 35 2.33 -7.30 7.22
N PHE A 36 3.37 -6.93 7.97
CA PHE A 36 4.77 -7.25 7.69
C PHE A 36 5.43 -7.86 8.94
N PRO A 37 5.08 -9.10 9.34
CA PRO A 37 5.60 -9.72 10.56
C PRO A 37 7.13 -9.93 10.56
N LYS A 38 7.76 -9.92 9.38
CA LYS A 38 9.21 -10.01 9.23
C LYS A 38 9.90 -8.64 9.07
N GLY A 39 9.12 -7.55 9.05
CA GLY A 39 9.56 -6.19 8.77
C GLY A 39 9.74 -5.88 7.28
N PHE A 40 9.83 -4.58 6.96
CA PHE A 40 9.87 -4.09 5.57
C PHE A 40 11.10 -4.56 4.79
N LYS A 41 12.27 -4.61 5.43
CA LYS A 41 13.54 -5.03 4.80
C LYS A 41 13.55 -6.49 4.34
N ARG A 42 12.73 -7.35 4.96
CA ARG A 42 12.70 -8.81 4.69
C ARG A 42 11.46 -9.25 3.90
N CYS A 43 10.52 -8.34 3.64
CA CYS A 43 9.30 -8.67 2.89
C CYS A 43 9.59 -8.93 1.40
N GLY A 44 10.66 -8.32 0.86
CA GLY A 44 11.02 -8.44 -0.55
C GLY A 44 10.29 -7.47 -1.49
N ASP A 45 9.22 -6.81 -1.01
CA ASP A 45 8.50 -5.80 -1.78
C ASP A 45 9.14 -4.42 -1.74
N PHE A 46 9.97 -4.13 -0.73
CA PHE A 46 10.65 -2.86 -0.55
C PHE A 46 12.16 -3.02 -0.74
N THR A 47 12.78 -2.04 -1.39
CA THR A 47 14.23 -1.88 -1.38
C THR A 47 14.72 -1.48 0.02
N ASN A 48 16.00 -1.72 0.31
CA ASN A 48 16.58 -1.34 1.61
C ASN A 48 16.39 0.15 1.95
N LYS A 49 16.49 1.02 0.93
CA LYS A 49 16.30 2.48 1.08
C LYS A 49 14.84 2.83 1.39
N GLU A 50 13.90 2.24 0.65
CA GLU A 50 12.46 2.44 0.89
C GLU A 50 12.06 1.96 2.28
N ALA A 51 12.54 0.79 2.70
CA ALA A 51 12.26 0.25 4.02
C ALA A 51 12.80 1.17 5.12
N GLU A 52 13.99 1.74 4.96
CA GLU A 52 14.56 2.69 5.92
C GLU A 52 13.74 4.00 5.98
N LEU A 53 13.34 4.54 4.83
CA LEU A 53 12.48 5.73 4.78
C LEU A 53 11.11 5.47 5.44
N LEU A 54 10.52 4.30 5.20
CA LEU A 54 9.26 3.92 5.82
C LEU A 54 9.41 3.72 7.34
N GLU A 55 10.51 3.13 7.79
CA GLU A 55 10.83 3.02 9.22
C GLU A 55 11.04 4.39 9.86
N GLN A 56 11.67 5.35 9.19
CA GLN A 56 11.96 6.68 9.75
C GLN A 56 10.74 7.62 9.75
N HIS A 57 10.03 7.69 8.63
CA HIS A 57 8.97 8.68 8.38
C HIS A 57 7.56 8.09 8.42
N GLY A 58 7.42 6.76 8.46
CA GLY A 58 6.13 6.06 8.39
C GLY A 58 5.15 6.44 9.48
N GLN A 59 5.64 6.78 10.67
CA GLN A 59 4.78 7.17 11.79
C GLN A 59 4.17 8.55 11.56
N ALA A 60 4.94 9.51 11.03
CA ALA A 60 4.43 10.83 10.66
C ALA A 60 3.41 10.72 9.52
N MET A 61 3.73 9.96 8.47
CA MET A 61 2.82 9.70 7.35
C MET A 61 1.51 9.05 7.81
N LYS A 62 1.58 8.06 8.72
CA LYS A 62 0.40 7.42 9.31
C LYS A 62 -0.47 8.40 10.09
N ASN A 63 0.15 9.27 10.87
CA ASN A 63 -0.57 10.25 11.68
C ASN A 63 -1.27 11.29 10.79
N LEU A 64 -0.60 11.76 9.73
CA LEU A 64 -1.20 12.63 8.70
C LEU A 64 -2.34 11.92 7.97
N ALA A 65 -2.15 10.66 7.57
CA ALA A 65 -3.17 9.87 6.89
C ALA A 65 -4.42 9.63 7.76
N ASN A 66 -4.23 9.42 9.07
CA ASN A 66 -5.33 9.30 10.03
C ASN A 66 -5.96 10.65 10.41
N GLY A 67 -5.40 11.79 9.99
CA GLY A 67 -5.83 13.13 10.42
C GLY A 67 -5.49 13.45 11.88
N SER A 68 -4.62 12.67 12.52
CA SER A 68 -4.18 12.91 13.89
C SER A 68 -3.16 14.05 13.98
N GLN A 69 -2.51 14.39 12.88
CA GLN A 69 -1.64 15.57 12.74
C GLN A 69 -2.10 16.39 11.54
N LEU A 70 -1.99 17.71 11.65
CA LEU A 70 -2.25 18.63 10.54
C LEU A 70 -0.98 18.78 9.69
N PRO A 71 -1.10 18.88 8.36
CA PRO A 71 0.03 19.17 7.50
C PRO A 71 0.54 20.58 7.81
N CYS A 72 1.83 20.70 8.14
CA CYS A 72 2.48 21.98 8.42
C CYS A 72 3.36 22.43 7.25
N ASN A 73 3.84 21.47 6.42
CA ASN A 73 4.70 21.77 5.28
C ASN A 73 3.98 21.56 3.95
N VAL A 74 4.50 22.18 2.88
CA VAL A 74 4.00 22.02 1.50
C VAL A 74 4.05 20.55 1.07
N ASP A 75 5.11 19.82 1.40
CA ASP A 75 5.21 18.38 1.12
C ASP A 75 4.10 17.59 1.83
N GLU A 76 3.78 17.94 3.08
CA GLU A 76 2.74 17.26 3.86
C GLU A 76 1.34 17.58 3.35
N ASP A 77 1.10 18.83 2.91
CA ASP A 77 -0.15 19.23 2.27
C ASP A 77 -0.35 18.50 0.93
N GLN A 78 0.71 18.41 0.12
CA GLN A 78 0.69 17.62 -1.11
C GLN A 78 0.38 16.15 -0.83
N PHE A 79 1.04 15.58 0.18
CA PHE A 79 0.80 14.22 0.62
C PHE A 79 -0.66 13.97 1.01
N VAL A 80 -1.27 14.86 1.80
CA VAL A 80 -2.69 14.76 2.16
C VAL A 80 -3.60 14.87 0.94
N ASN A 81 -3.30 15.77 -0.01
CA ASN A 81 -4.05 15.88 -1.26
C ASN A 81 -3.95 14.61 -2.13
N VAL A 82 -2.79 13.95 -2.14
CA VAL A 82 -2.57 12.66 -2.82
C VAL A 82 -3.38 11.55 -2.16
N LEU A 83 -3.42 11.50 -0.83
CA LEU A 83 -4.26 10.54 -0.10
C LEU A 83 -5.75 10.71 -0.39
N GLN A 84 -6.20 11.94 -0.59
CA GLN A 84 -7.58 12.26 -0.97
C GLN A 84 -7.88 11.98 -2.45
N GLY A 85 -6.89 11.57 -3.24
CA GLY A 85 -7.04 11.32 -4.68
C GLY A 85 -7.17 12.58 -5.54
N LYS A 86 -6.89 13.76 -4.97
CA LYS A 86 -6.96 15.05 -5.68
C LYS A 86 -5.77 15.26 -6.62
N LYS A 87 -4.62 14.64 -6.30
CA LYS A 87 -3.38 14.72 -7.07
C LYS A 87 -2.73 13.34 -7.18
N PRO A 88 -2.00 13.05 -8.27
CA PRO A 88 -1.18 11.85 -8.36
C PRO A 88 0.05 11.96 -7.46
N ALA A 89 0.51 10.83 -6.90
CA ALA A 89 1.74 10.75 -6.13
C ALA A 89 2.95 11.08 -7.02
N SER A 90 3.70 12.13 -6.65
CA SER A 90 4.86 12.59 -7.42
C SER A 90 6.15 12.47 -6.64
N THR A 91 6.10 12.62 -5.32
CA THR A 91 7.29 12.53 -4.47
C THR A 91 7.60 11.06 -4.13
N PRO A 92 8.88 10.72 -3.87
CA PRO A 92 9.25 9.37 -3.44
C PRO A 92 8.51 8.95 -2.16
N MET A 93 8.22 9.92 -1.28
CA MET A 93 7.51 9.69 -0.02
C MET A 93 6.06 9.25 -0.25
N GLU A 94 5.35 9.98 -1.13
CA GLU A 94 3.97 9.67 -1.51
C GLU A 94 3.86 8.32 -2.24
N LEU A 95 4.78 8.07 -3.18
CA LEU A 95 4.84 6.81 -3.93
C LEU A 95 5.07 5.62 -2.99
N LEU A 96 6.01 5.78 -2.05
CA LEU A 96 6.32 4.77 -1.04
C LEU A 96 5.13 4.49 -0.14
N TRP A 97 4.43 5.52 0.33
CA TRP A 97 3.25 5.34 1.17
C TRP A 97 2.09 4.69 0.40
N SER A 98 1.85 5.11 -0.85
CA SER A 98 0.84 4.49 -1.72
C SER A 98 1.13 3.01 -1.95
N LYS A 99 2.41 2.67 -2.16
CA LYS A 99 2.89 1.28 -2.24
C LYS A 99 2.64 0.52 -0.93
N TYR A 100 2.99 1.11 0.21
CA TYR A 100 2.70 0.53 1.53
C TYR A 100 1.20 0.26 1.72
N CYS A 101 0.33 1.24 1.48
CA CYS A 101 -1.12 1.06 1.60
C CYS A 101 -1.67 -0.04 0.69
N ARG A 102 -1.11 -0.21 -0.51
CA ARG A 102 -1.50 -1.27 -1.43
C ARG A 102 -1.12 -2.65 -0.91
N LEU A 103 0.11 -2.80 -0.41
CA LEU A 103 0.62 -4.06 0.12
C LEU A 103 -0.05 -4.43 1.45
N ALA A 104 -0.29 -3.46 2.32
CA ALA A 104 -0.98 -3.64 3.60
C ALA A 104 -2.44 -4.07 3.44
N LYS A 105 -3.10 -3.75 2.32
CA LYS A 105 -4.45 -4.26 2.01
C LYS A 105 -4.48 -5.75 1.66
N GLY A 106 -3.31 -6.36 1.44
CA GLY A 106 -3.18 -7.74 1.02
C GLY A 106 -3.45 -7.93 -0.47
N LYS A 107 -3.02 -9.09 -0.99
CA LYS A 107 -3.33 -9.51 -2.35
C LYS A 107 -4.74 -10.12 -2.39
N PRO A 108 -5.59 -9.77 -3.37
CA PRO A 108 -6.84 -10.50 -3.58
C PRO A 108 -6.52 -11.96 -3.88
N PHE A 109 -7.18 -12.87 -3.17
CA PHE A 109 -7.07 -14.31 -3.39
C PHE A 109 -7.92 -14.69 -4.61
N TYR A 110 -7.28 -14.97 -5.74
CA TYR A 110 -7.94 -15.52 -6.91
C TYR A 110 -7.89 -17.05 -6.82
N ALA A 111 -8.98 -17.67 -6.38
CA ALA A 111 -9.11 -19.13 -6.41
C ALA A 111 -9.16 -19.60 -7.87
N VAL A 112 -8.24 -20.47 -8.27
CA VAL A 112 -8.24 -21.11 -9.59
C VAL A 112 -8.93 -22.48 -9.43
N VAL A 113 -10.13 -22.61 -10.01
CA VAL A 113 -11.03 -23.80 -10.14
C VAL A 113 -12.07 -24.05 -9.03
N GLY A 114 -13.35 -24.08 -9.46
CA GLY A 114 -14.44 -24.86 -8.86
C GLY A 114 -15.56 -24.07 -8.17
N THR A 115 -16.56 -23.62 -8.95
CA THR A 115 -17.89 -23.13 -8.50
C THR A 115 -17.91 -22.32 -7.19
N ILE A 116 -17.62 -21.04 -7.28
CA ILE A 116 -18.03 -20.10 -6.24
C ILE A 116 -19.54 -19.89 -6.43
N HIS A 117 -20.36 -20.32 -5.47
CA HIS A 117 -21.74 -19.87 -5.38
C HIS A 117 -21.73 -18.35 -5.23
N ALA A 118 -21.91 -17.64 -6.34
CA ALA A 118 -22.07 -16.20 -6.33
C ALA A 118 -23.35 -15.86 -5.52
N PRO A 119 -23.31 -14.88 -4.60
CA PRO A 119 -24.55 -14.35 -4.05
C PRO A 119 -25.36 -13.77 -5.21
N ALA A 120 -26.60 -14.26 -5.35
CA ALA A 120 -27.50 -13.94 -6.44
C ALA A 120 -27.81 -12.44 -6.50
N SER A 121 -27.11 -11.68 -7.34
CA SER A 121 -27.65 -10.47 -7.97
C SER A 121 -26.73 -10.01 -9.10
N SER A 122 -27.21 -10.20 -10.32
CA SER A 122 -26.92 -9.50 -11.59
C SER A 122 -26.96 -10.52 -12.72
N LYS A 123 -28.19 -10.88 -13.14
CA LYS A 123 -28.41 -11.62 -14.38
C LYS A 123 -28.07 -10.67 -15.53
N VAL A 124 -26.87 -10.77 -16.08
CA VAL A 124 -26.55 -10.15 -17.39
C VAL A 124 -26.81 -11.23 -18.41
N GLU A 125 -27.99 -11.15 -19.04
CA GLU A 125 -28.28 -11.94 -20.24
C GLU A 125 -27.49 -11.31 -21.39
N ILE A 126 -26.49 -12.03 -21.87
CA ILE A 126 -25.80 -11.69 -23.10
C ILE A 126 -26.52 -12.48 -24.18
N GLU A 127 -27.39 -11.80 -24.94
CA GLU A 127 -27.90 -12.31 -26.22
C GLU A 127 -26.70 -12.46 -27.17
N PHE A 128 -26.38 -13.71 -27.50
CA PHE A 128 -25.52 -14.02 -28.64
C PHE A 128 -26.42 -14.01 -29.87
N ASP A 129 -26.24 -12.99 -30.71
CA ASP A 129 -26.83 -12.92 -32.04
C ASP A 129 -26.18 -14.03 -32.90
N ASP A 130 -27.03 -14.93 -33.41
CA ASP A 130 -26.67 -16.12 -34.18
C ASP A 130 -26.03 -15.68 -35.50
N VAL A 131 -24.70 -15.76 -35.60
CA VAL A 131 -24.00 -15.47 -36.85
C VAL A 131 -24.15 -16.68 -37.76
N GLU A 132 -25.04 -16.55 -38.74
CA GLU A 132 -25.26 -17.55 -39.78
C GLU A 132 -23.98 -17.66 -40.63
N GLU A 133 -23.21 -18.72 -40.42
CA GLU A 133 -22.04 -19.04 -41.24
C GLU A 133 -22.54 -19.66 -42.56
N ASP A 134 -22.67 -18.80 -43.58
CA ASP A 134 -23.01 -19.15 -44.95
C ASP A 134 -21.94 -20.08 -45.54
N ALA A 135 -22.21 -21.37 -45.48
CA ALA A 135 -21.47 -22.40 -46.18
C ALA A 135 -21.76 -22.29 -47.68
N SER A 136 -20.98 -21.46 -48.40
CA SER A 136 -20.86 -21.57 -49.84
C SER A 136 -19.74 -22.55 -50.20
N ASP A 137 -20.17 -23.80 -50.38
CA ASP A 137 -19.50 -24.83 -51.15
C ASP A 137 -19.21 -24.32 -52.57
N THR A 138 -17.95 -24.35 -53.00
CA THR A 138 -17.62 -24.38 -54.43
C THR A 138 -16.34 -25.18 -54.66
N ASP A 139 -16.55 -26.48 -54.83
CA ASP A 139 -15.72 -27.38 -55.61
C ASP A 139 -15.51 -26.81 -57.02
N GLU A 140 -14.26 -26.63 -57.44
CA GLU A 140 -13.89 -26.86 -58.84
C GLU A 140 -12.37 -27.04 -59.00
N SER A 141 -12.06 -27.97 -59.89
CA SER A 141 -10.79 -28.66 -60.08
C SER A 141 -9.99 -28.05 -61.23
N GLU A 142 -8.66 -28.07 -61.14
CA GLU A 142 -7.71 -28.66 -62.12
C GLU A 142 -6.25 -28.49 -61.67
#